data_AF-A0A183FKL3-F1
#
_entry.id   AF-A0A183FKL3-F1
#
_cell.length_a   1.000
_cell.length_b   1.000
_cell.length_c   1.000
_cell.angle_alpha   90.00
_cell.angle_beta   90.00
_cell.angle_gamma   90.00
#
_symmetry.space_group_name_H-M   'P 1'
#
loop_
_entity.id
_entity.type
_entity.pdbx_description
1 polymer ?
#
loop_
_entity_poly.entity_id
_entity_poly.type
_entity_poly.pdbx_seq_one_letter_code
_entity_poly.pdbx_strand_id
1 'polypeptide(L)'
;MEGLVHRALGDEVTSINYLGDWGTQFALIATYWPQVRPSDSFWNSSSDVDKIRTLTDCYVVANKKGKTDENFREEVRNTYVKMENDIVSGDFSSPIMQLWRDIKEISERHLNHFYSLFDIKFDKWQYESSYVSGARNLVADMLKNEVIRETSKGLWVMDLPDGELEEYAILRKSDSTTIYLSRELACILNRDELFHADQYLYVVDRAQRKHFEALKTVLRRIGKEELAEKILHVPYGRVKGLSTR
;
A
#
# COMPACT_ATOMS: atom_id res chain seq x y z
N MET A 1 13.09 17.73 -0.53
CA MET A 1 13.36 19.13 -0.15
C MET A 1 13.12 19.35 1.34
N GLU A 2 11.94 19.07 1.88
CA GLU A 2 11.64 19.31 3.30
C GLU A 2 12.59 18.60 4.27
N GLY A 3 12.87 17.30 4.07
CA GLY A 3 13.79 16.58 4.94
C GLY A 3 15.22 17.17 5.00
N LEU A 4 15.69 17.82 3.92
CA LEU A 4 17.00 18.49 3.93
C LEU A 4 16.93 19.84 4.65
N VAL A 5 15.81 20.55 4.56
CA VAL A 5 15.58 21.81 5.28
C VAL A 5 15.53 21.55 6.78
N HIS A 6 14.75 20.57 7.23
CA HIS A 6 14.68 20.17 8.64
C HIS A 6 16.06 19.76 9.20
N ARG A 7 16.82 18.94 8.46
CA ARG A 7 18.21 18.62 8.84
C ARG A 7 19.10 19.86 8.94
N ALA A 8 18.97 20.81 8.01
CA ALA A 8 19.76 22.04 8.04
C ALA A 8 19.39 22.96 9.21
N LEU A 9 18.16 22.87 9.71
CA LEU A 9 17.68 23.57 10.91
C LEU A 9 18.09 22.87 12.22
N GLY A 10 18.67 21.66 12.15
CA GLY A 10 19.16 20.90 13.30
C GLY A 10 18.24 19.77 13.76
N ASP A 11 17.15 19.50 13.04
CA ASP A 11 16.23 18.41 13.40
C ASP A 11 16.84 17.04 13.07
N GLU A 12 16.56 16.05 13.92
CA GLU A 12 16.83 14.65 13.60
C GLU A 12 15.74 14.12 12.66
N VAL A 13 16.12 13.86 11.41
CA VAL A 13 15.20 13.41 10.37
C VAL A 13 15.51 11.97 9.97
N THR A 14 14.48 11.12 9.97
CA THR A 14 14.52 9.80 9.30
C THR A 14 13.67 9.85 8.03
N SER A 15 14.28 9.83 6.85
CA SER A 15 13.57 9.78 5.57
C SER A 15 13.20 8.34 5.20
N ILE A 16 11.91 8.11 4.97
CA ILE A 16 11.37 6.79 4.63
C ILE A 16 10.82 6.82 3.20
N ASN A 17 11.29 5.91 2.36
CA ASN A 17 10.62 5.59 1.11
C ASN A 17 9.61 4.47 1.36
N TYR A 18 8.32 4.81 1.38
CA TYR A 18 7.23 3.85 1.57
C TYR A 18 6.70 3.39 0.21
N LEU A 19 7.05 2.16 -0.17
CA LEU A 19 6.64 1.59 -1.46
C LEU A 19 5.28 0.90 -1.36
N GLY A 20 4.38 1.26 -2.28
CA GLY A 20 3.12 0.56 -2.52
C GLY A 20 3.33 -0.76 -3.27
N ASP A 21 4.00 -1.71 -2.63
CA ASP A 21 4.31 -3.04 -3.18
C ASP A 21 3.19 -4.07 -2.93
N TRP A 22 2.00 -3.64 -2.50
CA TRP A 22 0.87 -4.53 -2.25
C TRP A 22 -0.45 -3.98 -2.80
N GLY A 23 -1.33 -4.88 -3.26
CA GLY A 23 -2.68 -4.52 -3.70
C GLY A 23 -3.17 -5.25 -4.93
N THR A 24 -4.40 -4.92 -5.36
CA THR A 24 -5.10 -5.57 -6.47
C THR A 24 -4.34 -5.47 -7.80
N GLN A 25 -3.48 -4.47 -7.98
CA GLN A 25 -2.62 -4.35 -9.17
C GLN A 25 -1.68 -5.55 -9.34
N PHE A 26 -1.15 -6.10 -8.24
CA PHE A 26 -0.29 -7.30 -8.30
C PHE A 26 -1.10 -8.56 -8.55
N ALA A 27 -2.31 -8.66 -7.98
CA ALA A 27 -3.22 -9.76 -8.28
C ALA A 27 -3.63 -9.77 -9.76
N LEU A 28 -3.94 -8.61 -10.34
CA LEU A 28 -4.22 -8.47 -11.78
C LEU A 28 -3.08 -9.01 -12.64
N ILE A 29 -1.84 -8.61 -12.33
CA ILE A 29 -0.66 -9.12 -13.03
C ILE A 29 -0.56 -10.63 -12.83
N ALA A 30 -0.61 -11.12 -11.60
CA ALA A 30 -0.44 -12.54 -11.31
C ALA A 30 -1.49 -13.44 -11.97
N THR A 31 -2.75 -13.01 -12.02
CA THR A 31 -3.83 -13.76 -12.68
C THR A 31 -3.65 -13.80 -14.20
N TYR A 32 -3.17 -12.70 -14.80
CA TYR A 32 -3.03 -12.62 -16.26
C TYR A 32 -1.68 -13.10 -16.80
N TRP A 33 -0.62 -13.02 -15.98
CA TRP A 33 0.76 -13.32 -16.35
C TRP A 33 0.94 -14.66 -17.08
N PRO A 34 0.30 -15.77 -16.67
CA PRO A 34 0.44 -17.05 -17.39
C PRO A 34 0.06 -16.99 -18.89
N GLN A 35 -0.77 -16.03 -19.30
CA GLN A 35 -1.21 -15.86 -20.69
C GLN A 35 -0.23 -15.05 -21.55
N VAL A 36 0.63 -14.24 -20.92
CA VAL A 36 1.48 -13.25 -21.61
C VAL A 36 2.95 -13.30 -21.20
N ARG A 37 3.32 -14.19 -20.26
CA ARG A 37 4.68 -14.37 -19.78
C ARG A 37 5.60 -14.71 -20.96
N PRO A 38 6.69 -13.95 -21.17
CA PRO A 38 7.66 -14.26 -22.20
C PRO A 38 8.49 -15.51 -21.85
N SER A 39 9.25 -16.03 -22.82
CA SER A 39 10.17 -17.15 -22.56
C SER A 39 11.23 -16.78 -21.52
N ASP A 40 11.71 -17.78 -20.78
CA ASP A 40 12.75 -17.56 -19.76
C ASP A 40 14.04 -16.97 -20.36
N SER A 41 14.38 -17.35 -21.59
CA SER A 41 15.52 -16.78 -22.32
C SER A 41 15.34 -15.28 -22.58
N PHE A 42 14.16 -14.85 -23.01
CA PHE A 42 13.85 -13.43 -23.19
C PHE A 42 13.84 -12.70 -21.85
N TRP A 43 13.18 -13.26 -20.83
CA TRP A 43 13.08 -12.64 -19.52
C TRP A 43 14.46 -12.43 -18.88
N ASN A 44 15.32 -13.44 -18.91
CA ASN A 44 16.63 -13.37 -18.27
C ASN A 44 17.62 -12.46 -19.00
N SER A 45 17.45 -12.26 -20.32
CA SER A 45 18.29 -11.35 -21.11
C SER A 45 17.77 -9.90 -21.14
N SER A 46 16.53 -9.66 -20.74
CA SER A 46 15.91 -8.33 -20.72
C SER A 46 16.48 -7.42 -19.62
N SER A 47 16.57 -6.13 -19.93
CA SER A 47 16.89 -5.10 -18.94
C SER A 47 15.77 -4.96 -17.90
N ASP A 48 16.05 -4.37 -16.74
CA ASP A 48 15.01 -4.08 -15.74
C ASP A 48 13.92 -3.14 -16.32
N VAL A 49 14.29 -2.22 -17.21
CA VAL A 49 13.32 -1.32 -17.89
C VAL A 49 12.38 -2.10 -18.80
N ASP A 50 12.91 -3.05 -19.59
CA ASP A 50 12.09 -3.87 -20.49
C ASP A 50 11.16 -4.81 -19.70
N LYS A 51 11.64 -5.36 -18.58
CA LYS A 51 10.84 -6.17 -17.66
C LYS A 51 9.69 -5.35 -17.07
N ILE A 52 9.97 -4.14 -16.56
CA ILE A 52 8.96 -3.23 -16.02
C ILE A 52 7.92 -2.87 -17.09
N ARG A 53 8.36 -2.61 -18.32
CA ARG A 53 7.45 -2.34 -19.44
C ARG A 53 6.53 -3.52 -19.72
N THR A 54 7.08 -4.74 -19.79
CA THR A 54 6.32 -5.98 -20.01
C THR A 54 5.28 -6.19 -18.90
N LEU A 55 5.66 -5.97 -17.63
CA LEU A 55 4.75 -6.06 -16.49
C LEU A 55 3.65 -4.98 -16.53
N THR A 56 4.00 -3.77 -16.97
CA THR A 56 3.06 -2.66 -17.14
C THR A 56 2.03 -2.97 -18.22
N ASP A 57 2.48 -3.50 -19.36
CA ASP A 57 1.59 -3.91 -20.46
C ASP A 57 0.64 -5.04 -20.00
N CYS A 58 1.16 -6.03 -19.26
CA CYS A 58 0.36 -7.07 -18.62
C CYS A 58 -0.72 -6.47 -17.70
N TYR A 59 -0.37 -5.52 -16.83
CA TYR A 59 -1.32 -4.84 -15.95
C TYR A 59 -2.41 -4.09 -16.74
N VAL A 60 -2.04 -3.34 -17.79
CA VAL A 60 -2.99 -2.57 -18.59
C VAL A 60 -4.04 -3.48 -19.23
N VAL A 61 -3.60 -4.59 -19.82
CA VAL A 61 -4.50 -5.56 -20.45
C VAL A 61 -5.37 -6.26 -19.40
N ALA A 62 -4.78 -6.73 -18.30
CA ALA A 62 -5.51 -7.35 -17.20
C ALA A 62 -6.57 -6.42 -16.61
N ASN A 63 -6.23 -5.15 -16.37
CA ASN A 63 -7.14 -4.16 -15.83
C ASN A 63 -8.29 -3.85 -16.81
N LYS A 64 -8.03 -3.81 -18.11
CA LYS A 64 -9.09 -3.66 -19.12
C LYS A 64 -10.02 -4.87 -19.10
N LYS A 65 -9.47 -6.09 -19.03
CA LYS A 65 -10.25 -7.33 -18.94
C LYS A 65 -11.13 -7.38 -17.69
N GLY A 66 -10.59 -7.03 -16.52
CA GLY A 66 -11.33 -7.04 -15.25
C GLY A 66 -12.49 -6.04 -15.16
N LYS A 67 -12.57 -5.06 -16.07
CA LYS A 67 -13.71 -4.15 -16.18
C LYS A 67 -14.88 -4.73 -16.97
N THR A 68 -14.63 -5.69 -17.85
CA THR A 68 -15.63 -6.23 -18.79
C THR A 68 -15.96 -7.70 -18.55
N ASP A 69 -15.08 -8.44 -17.90
CA ASP A 69 -15.20 -9.88 -17.65
C ASP A 69 -15.34 -10.13 -16.15
N GLU A 70 -16.55 -10.51 -15.74
CA GLU A 70 -16.89 -10.78 -14.34
C GLU A 70 -16.20 -12.04 -13.80
N ASN A 71 -16.02 -13.07 -14.63
CA ASN A 71 -15.32 -14.28 -14.22
C ASN A 71 -13.85 -13.97 -13.94
N PHE A 72 -13.20 -13.22 -14.83
CA PHE A 72 -11.83 -12.78 -14.62
C PHE A 72 -11.69 -11.88 -13.38
N ARG A 73 -12.67 -11.02 -13.10
CA ARG A 73 -12.68 -10.22 -11.88
C ARG A 73 -12.74 -11.08 -10.62
N GLU A 74 -13.51 -12.16 -10.63
CA GLU A 74 -13.56 -13.11 -9.52
C GLU A 74 -12.26 -13.91 -9.38
N GLU A 75 -11.62 -14.30 -10.49
CA GLU A 75 -10.28 -14.92 -10.48
C GLU A 75 -9.23 -14.00 -9.85
N VAL A 76 -9.25 -12.71 -10.19
CA VAL A 76 -8.35 -11.70 -9.60
C VAL A 76 -8.60 -11.54 -8.10
N ARG A 77 -9.87 -11.51 -7.68
CA ARG A 77 -10.25 -11.45 -6.26
C ARG A 77 -9.73 -12.67 -5.51
N ASN A 78 -9.94 -13.87 -6.03
CA ASN A 78 -9.43 -15.11 -5.44
C ASN A 78 -7.90 -15.14 -5.39
N THR A 79 -7.23 -14.65 -6.43
CA THR A 79 -5.77 -14.51 -6.45
C THR A 79 -5.30 -13.56 -5.36
N TYR A 80 -5.95 -12.41 -5.19
CA TYR A 80 -5.60 -11.45 -4.14
C TYR A 80 -5.80 -12.02 -2.72
N VAL A 81 -6.90 -12.74 -2.48
CA VAL A 81 -7.15 -13.45 -1.21
C VAL A 81 -6.06 -14.47 -0.93
N LYS A 82 -5.66 -15.25 -1.95
CA LYS A 82 -4.57 -16.22 -1.83
C LYS A 82 -3.26 -15.54 -1.46
N MET A 83 -2.87 -14.49 -2.20
CA MET A 83 -1.68 -13.69 -1.92
C MET A 83 -1.67 -13.16 -0.48
N GLU A 84 -2.81 -12.69 0.02
CA GLU A 84 -2.91 -12.17 1.37
C GLU A 84 -2.77 -13.25 2.44
N ASN A 85 -3.33 -14.44 2.20
CA ASN A 85 -3.13 -15.58 3.09
C ASN A 85 -1.68 -16.08 3.07
N ASP A 86 -1.04 -16.12 1.89
CA ASP A 86 0.37 -16.49 1.72
C ASP A 86 1.29 -15.54 2.52
N ILE A 87 1.04 -14.22 2.51
CA ILE A 87 1.77 -13.28 3.38
C ILE A 87 1.56 -13.57 4.87
N VAL A 88 0.32 -13.82 5.28
CA VAL A 88 -0.03 -14.02 6.70
C VAL A 88 0.55 -15.33 7.23
N SER A 89 0.57 -16.39 6.42
CA SER A 89 1.19 -17.67 6.77
C SER A 89 2.71 -17.65 6.66
N GLY A 90 3.29 -16.66 5.97
CA GLY A 90 4.71 -16.62 5.64
C GLY A 90 5.11 -17.62 4.54
N ASP A 91 4.15 -18.11 3.75
CA ASP A 91 4.40 -19.02 2.63
C ASP A 91 4.63 -18.24 1.33
N PHE A 92 5.90 -18.13 0.94
CA PHE A 92 6.31 -17.48 -0.31
C PHE A 92 6.69 -18.47 -1.42
N SER A 93 6.32 -19.75 -1.27
CA SER A 93 6.70 -20.81 -2.21
C SER A 93 5.86 -20.79 -3.50
N SER A 94 4.68 -20.17 -3.48
CA SER A 94 3.76 -20.18 -4.61
C SER A 94 4.31 -19.38 -5.81
N PRO A 95 4.07 -19.81 -7.07
CA PRO A 95 4.53 -19.06 -8.25
C PRO A 95 4.02 -17.61 -8.30
N ILE A 96 2.86 -17.35 -7.68
CA ILE A 96 2.27 -16.02 -7.56
C ILE A 96 3.13 -15.14 -6.64
N MET A 97 3.52 -15.66 -5.47
CA MET A 97 4.36 -14.92 -4.53
C MET A 97 5.79 -14.75 -5.05
N GLN A 98 6.32 -15.74 -5.79
CA GLN A 98 7.61 -15.60 -6.47
C GLN A 98 7.57 -14.47 -7.50
N LEU A 99 6.54 -14.44 -8.37
CA LEU A 99 6.35 -13.35 -9.32
C LEU A 99 6.24 -11.98 -8.63
N TRP A 100 5.47 -11.90 -7.54
CA TRP A 100 5.36 -10.66 -6.76
C TRP A 100 6.72 -10.19 -6.21
N ARG A 101 7.53 -11.11 -5.66
CA ARG A 101 8.89 -10.81 -5.20
C ARG A 101 9.80 -10.35 -6.33
N ASP A 102 9.75 -11.00 -7.49
CA ASP A 102 10.53 -10.60 -8.66
C ASP A 102 10.16 -9.17 -9.10
N ILE A 103 8.85 -8.86 -9.16
CA ILE A 103 8.36 -7.52 -9.51
C ILE A 103 8.89 -6.49 -8.51
N LYS A 104 8.82 -6.79 -7.21
CA LYS A 104 9.33 -5.93 -6.15
C LYS A 104 10.83 -5.67 -6.30
N GLU A 105 11.63 -6.71 -6.46
CA GLU A 105 13.09 -6.61 -6.58
C GLU A 105 13.51 -5.83 -7.85
N ILE A 106 12.85 -6.07 -8.99
CA ILE A 106 13.08 -5.30 -10.22
C ILE A 106 12.74 -3.82 -10.01
N SER A 107 11.60 -3.54 -9.37
CA SER A 107 11.13 -2.17 -9.12
C SER A 107 12.08 -1.43 -8.18
N GLU A 108 12.56 -2.08 -7.12
CA GLU A 108 13.52 -1.51 -6.18
C GLU A 108 14.86 -1.17 -6.84
N ARG A 109 15.41 -2.06 -7.69
CA ARG A 109 16.65 -1.76 -8.42
C ARG A 109 16.47 -0.56 -9.35
N HIS A 110 15.35 -0.52 -10.07
CA HIS A 110 15.04 0.60 -10.95
C HIS A 110 14.88 1.92 -10.19
N LEU A 111 14.14 1.92 -9.07
CA LEU A 111 13.95 3.11 -8.22
C LEU A 111 15.26 3.57 -7.59
N ASN A 112 16.10 2.66 -7.09
CA ASN A 112 17.42 3.00 -6.55
C ASN A 112 18.28 3.69 -7.61
N HIS A 113 18.32 3.15 -8.83
CA HIS A 113 19.02 3.79 -9.94
C HIS A 113 18.43 5.18 -10.22
N PHE A 114 17.10 5.29 -10.35
CA PHE A 114 16.43 6.55 -10.63
C PHE A 114 16.71 7.62 -9.56
N TYR A 115 16.59 7.30 -8.28
CA TYR A 115 16.87 8.24 -7.18
C TYR A 115 18.33 8.68 -7.15
N SER A 116 19.27 7.80 -7.51
CA SER A 116 20.69 8.14 -7.57
C SER A 116 21.01 9.22 -8.63
N LEU A 117 20.22 9.31 -9.71
CA LEU A 117 20.38 10.35 -10.73
C LEU A 117 20.09 11.77 -10.21
N PHE A 118 19.34 11.87 -9.11
CA PHE A 118 18.96 13.13 -8.48
C PHE A 118 19.62 13.34 -7.10
N ASP A 119 20.61 12.50 -6.75
CA ASP A 119 21.24 12.45 -5.42
C ASP A 119 20.22 12.35 -4.27
N ILE A 120 19.12 11.63 -4.51
CA ILE A 120 18.10 11.36 -3.50
C ILE A 120 18.50 10.10 -2.73
N LYS A 121 18.58 10.22 -1.41
CA LYS A 121 18.84 9.10 -0.50
C LYS A 121 17.78 9.04 0.59
N PHE A 122 17.32 7.84 0.87
CA PHE A 122 16.40 7.55 1.97
C PHE A 122 17.14 6.78 3.06
N ASP A 123 16.88 7.11 4.32
CA ASP A 123 17.49 6.39 5.45
C ASP A 123 16.90 4.98 5.59
N LYS A 124 15.62 4.83 5.24
CA LYS A 124 14.90 3.55 5.32
C LYS A 124 13.98 3.33 4.13
N TRP A 125 13.86 2.06 3.76
CA TRP A 125 12.86 1.58 2.81
C TRP A 125 11.83 0.77 3.59
N GLN A 126 10.56 1.08 3.37
CA GLN A 126 9.44 0.38 3.96
C GLN A 126 8.45 -0.03 2.87
N TYR A 127 7.70 -1.09 3.14
CA TYR A 127 6.88 -1.76 2.16
C TYR A 127 5.48 -1.95 2.71
N GLU A 128 4.47 -1.60 1.93
CA GLU A 128 3.07 -1.78 2.30
C GLU A 128 2.75 -3.25 2.65
N SER A 129 3.35 -4.20 1.93
CA SER A 129 3.23 -5.63 2.17
C SER A 129 3.64 -6.05 3.59
N SER A 130 4.63 -5.38 4.19
CA SER A 130 5.11 -5.70 5.54
C SER A 130 4.07 -5.44 6.63
N TYR A 131 3.05 -4.62 6.33
CA TYR A 131 1.99 -4.25 7.28
C TYR A 131 0.69 -5.03 7.10
N VAL A 132 0.61 -5.96 6.14
CA VAL A 132 -0.58 -6.79 5.89
C VAL A 132 -0.93 -7.65 7.12
N SER A 133 0.04 -8.42 7.63
CA SER A 133 -0.19 -9.28 8.80
C SER A 133 -0.49 -8.48 10.06
N GLY A 134 0.23 -7.37 10.28
CA GLY A 134 -0.03 -6.45 11.39
C GLY A 134 -1.42 -5.83 11.32
N ALA A 135 -1.85 -5.38 10.14
CA ALA A 135 -3.19 -4.84 9.91
C ALA A 135 -4.29 -5.88 10.16
N ARG A 136 -4.08 -7.13 9.72
CA ARG A 136 -5.05 -8.20 9.94
C ARG A 136 -5.24 -8.50 11.42
N ASN A 137 -4.15 -8.59 12.18
CA ASN A 137 -4.20 -8.83 13.62
C ASN A 137 -4.83 -7.64 14.36
N LEU A 138 -4.38 -6.42 14.04
CA LEU A 138 -4.89 -5.20 14.64
C LEU A 138 -6.41 -5.07 14.46
N VAL A 139 -6.91 -5.31 13.25
CA VAL A 139 -8.34 -5.21 12.94
C VAL A 139 -9.14 -6.35 13.58
N ALA A 140 -8.56 -7.53 13.74
CA ALA A 140 -9.17 -8.63 14.51
C ALA A 140 -9.29 -8.29 16.00
N ASP A 141 -8.25 -7.70 16.60
CA ASP A 141 -8.27 -7.25 17.99
C ASP A 141 -9.28 -6.13 18.21
N MET A 142 -9.37 -5.18 17.26
CA MET A 142 -10.40 -4.13 17.30
C MET A 142 -11.82 -4.71 17.27
N LEU A 143 -12.08 -5.74 16.45
CA LEU A 143 -13.39 -6.38 16.42
C LEU A 143 -13.69 -7.09 17.74
N LYS A 144 -12.71 -7.84 18.25
CA LYS A 144 -12.83 -8.58 19.52
C LYS A 144 -13.10 -7.65 20.71
N ASN A 145 -12.52 -6.45 20.70
CA ASN A 145 -12.71 -5.44 21.74
C ASN A 145 -13.88 -4.49 21.46
N GLU A 146 -14.75 -4.81 20.49
CA GLU A 146 -15.96 -4.05 20.15
C GLU A 146 -15.70 -2.57 19.74
N VAL A 147 -14.47 -2.28 19.29
CA VAL A 147 -14.07 -0.96 18.79
C VAL A 147 -14.62 -0.73 17.37
N ILE A 148 -14.81 -1.82 16.63
CA ILE A 148 -15.36 -1.85 15.28
C ILE A 148 -16.49 -2.88 15.21
N ARG A 149 -17.33 -2.81 14.18
CA ARG A 149 -18.45 -3.73 13.98
C ARG A 149 -18.42 -4.38 12.61
N GLU A 150 -19.06 -5.54 12.50
CA GLU A 150 -19.33 -6.18 11.22
C GLU A 150 -20.68 -5.71 10.65
N THR A 151 -20.71 -5.42 9.36
CA THR A 151 -21.92 -5.06 8.62
C THR A 151 -22.62 -6.30 8.08
N SER A 152 -23.89 -6.16 7.67
CA SER A 152 -24.64 -7.26 7.00
C SER A 152 -24.00 -7.76 5.70
N LYS A 153 -23.08 -6.98 5.11
CA LYS A 153 -22.32 -7.34 3.90
C LYS A 153 -20.96 -7.98 4.22
N GLY A 154 -20.64 -8.22 5.50
CA GLY A 154 -19.37 -8.80 5.94
C GLY A 154 -18.19 -7.82 5.93
N LEU A 155 -18.43 -6.51 5.76
CA LEU A 155 -17.40 -5.49 5.95
C LEU A 155 -17.18 -5.25 7.43
N TRP A 156 -15.94 -5.08 7.86
CA TRP A 156 -15.63 -4.62 9.20
C TRP A 156 -15.32 -3.13 9.17
N VAL A 157 -16.05 -2.37 9.97
CA VAL A 157 -16.11 -0.92 9.86
C VAL A 157 -16.02 -0.25 11.23
N MET A 158 -15.40 0.92 11.26
CA MET A 158 -15.44 1.83 12.40
C MET A 158 -16.41 2.96 12.09
N ASP A 159 -17.41 3.15 12.94
CA ASP A 159 -18.29 4.30 12.83
C ASP A 159 -17.51 5.59 13.11
N LEU A 160 -17.65 6.56 12.21
CA LEU A 160 -17.03 7.86 12.32
C LEU A 160 -18.06 8.86 12.87
N PRO A 161 -17.63 9.86 13.67
CA PRO A 161 -18.52 10.90 14.13
C PRO A 161 -19.11 11.69 12.94
N ASP A 162 -20.34 12.19 13.11
CA ASP A 162 -21.04 12.98 12.09
C ASP A 162 -20.18 14.17 11.64
N GLY A 163 -19.95 14.29 10.32
CA GLY A 163 -19.07 15.30 9.75
C GLY A 163 -18.93 15.22 8.24
N GLU A 164 -17.83 15.76 7.69
CA GLU A 164 -17.55 15.71 6.24
C GLU A 164 -17.04 14.35 5.73
N LEU A 165 -16.79 13.41 6.66
CA LEU A 165 -16.38 12.05 6.34
C LEU A 165 -17.60 11.16 6.05
N GLU A 166 -17.35 10.02 5.41
CA GLU A 166 -18.38 8.97 5.31
C GLU A 166 -18.77 8.48 6.71
N GLU A 167 -19.99 7.96 6.88
CA GLU A 167 -20.54 7.51 8.18
C GLU A 167 -19.66 6.46 8.87
N TYR A 168 -18.86 5.71 8.10
CA TYR A 168 -17.93 4.71 8.64
C TYR A 168 -16.67 4.59 7.78
N ALA A 169 -15.56 4.24 8.42
CA ALA A 169 -14.33 3.79 7.77
C ALA A 169 -14.33 2.27 7.64
N ILE A 170 -14.16 1.76 6.42
CA ILE A 170 -13.91 0.33 6.21
C ILE A 170 -12.49 0.01 6.69
N LEU A 171 -12.30 -1.09 7.40
CA LEU A 171 -10.98 -1.56 7.84
C LEU A 171 -10.66 -2.96 7.31
N ARG A 172 -11.68 -3.74 6.93
CA ARG A 172 -11.54 -5.03 6.25
C ARG A 172 -12.69 -5.27 5.29
N LYS A 173 -12.39 -5.85 4.14
CA LYS A 173 -13.39 -6.26 3.14
C LYS A 173 -14.06 -7.59 3.52
N SER A 174 -15.16 -7.90 2.83
CA SER A 174 -15.91 -9.14 3.00
C SER A 174 -15.18 -10.39 2.51
N ASP A 175 -14.18 -10.27 1.64
CA ASP A 175 -13.25 -11.36 1.31
C ASP A 175 -12.12 -11.53 2.31
N SER A 176 -12.24 -10.95 3.50
CA SER A 176 -11.21 -10.97 4.53
C SER A 176 -9.96 -10.15 4.22
N THR A 177 -9.83 -9.52 3.05
CA THR A 177 -8.64 -8.75 2.70
C THR A 177 -8.58 -7.40 3.42
N THR A 178 -7.37 -7.03 3.82
CA THR A 178 -7.02 -5.74 4.39
C THR A 178 -7.11 -4.65 3.32
N ILE A 179 -7.33 -3.42 3.76
CA ILE A 179 -7.36 -2.26 2.88
C ILE A 179 -6.21 -1.31 3.20
N TYR A 180 -6.02 -0.32 2.34
CA TYR A 180 -4.95 0.66 2.50
C TYR A 180 -5.00 1.35 3.87
N LEU A 181 -6.20 1.72 4.35
CA LEU A 181 -6.36 2.35 5.67
C LEU A 181 -5.92 1.47 6.84
N SER A 182 -6.25 0.18 6.84
CA SER A 182 -5.82 -0.71 7.93
C SER A 182 -4.32 -1.00 7.90
N ARG A 183 -3.71 -1.05 6.71
CA ARG A 183 -2.25 -1.15 6.55
C ARG A 183 -1.54 0.12 6.99
N GLU A 184 -2.05 1.29 6.62
CA GLU A 184 -1.47 2.57 7.05
C GLU A 184 -1.60 2.75 8.57
N LEU A 185 -2.70 2.30 9.17
CA LEU A 185 -2.88 2.29 10.62
C LEU A 185 -1.85 1.40 11.32
N ALA A 186 -1.64 0.18 10.84
CA ALA A 186 -0.59 -0.70 11.36
C ALA A 186 0.81 -0.10 11.16
N CYS A 187 1.04 0.57 10.03
CA CYS A 187 2.29 1.25 9.69
C CYS A 187 2.61 2.38 10.65
N ILE A 188 1.68 3.32 10.88
CA ILE A 188 1.93 4.47 11.74
C ILE A 188 2.08 4.08 13.22
N LEU A 189 1.34 3.07 13.69
CA LEU A 189 1.51 2.53 15.04
C LEU A 189 2.92 1.94 15.21
N ASN A 190 3.39 1.14 14.25
CA ASN A 190 4.73 0.58 14.29
C ASN A 190 5.82 1.66 14.19
N ARG A 191 5.63 2.68 13.35
CA ARG A 191 6.55 3.83 13.27
C ARG A 191 6.63 4.56 14.60
N ASP A 192 5.52 4.74 15.28
CA ASP A 192 5.50 5.44 16.57
C ASP A 192 6.19 4.67 17.69
N GLU A 193 6.08 3.34 17.68
CA GLU A 193 6.85 2.48 18.58
C GLU A 193 8.35 2.48 18.29
N LEU A 194 8.77 2.67 17.04
CA LEU A 194 10.18 2.61 16.65
C LEU A 194 10.91 3.94 16.75
N PHE A 195 10.23 5.03 16.39
CA PHE A 195 10.87 6.34 16.23
C PHE A 195 10.49 7.32 17.33
N HIS A 196 9.32 7.18 17.94
CA HIS A 196 8.79 8.14 18.91
C HIS A 196 8.91 9.59 18.42
N ALA A 197 8.72 9.82 17.11
CA ALA A 197 8.98 11.11 16.50
C ALA A 197 8.04 12.18 17.05
N ASP A 198 8.49 13.44 17.03
CA ASP A 198 7.64 14.58 17.35
C ASP A 198 6.61 14.84 16.24
N GLN A 199 6.96 14.54 14.98
CA GLN A 199 6.08 14.72 13.82
C GLN A 199 6.31 13.63 12.76
N TYR A 200 5.23 13.25 12.08
CA TYR A 200 5.24 12.36 10.92
C TYR A 200 4.76 13.12 9.68
N LEU A 201 5.71 13.48 8.80
CA LEU A 201 5.41 14.23 7.58
C LEU A 201 5.09 13.28 6.41
N TYR A 202 3.87 13.40 5.89
CA TYR A 202 3.38 12.64 4.74
C TYR A 202 3.33 13.51 3.49
N VAL A 203 4.37 13.43 2.66
CA VAL A 203 4.49 14.18 1.41
C VAL A 203 3.79 13.43 0.26
N VAL A 204 2.48 13.66 0.10
CA VAL A 204 1.64 12.93 -0.88
C VAL A 204 0.59 13.82 -1.54
N ASP A 205 0.01 13.37 -2.66
CA ASP A 205 -1.00 14.10 -3.44
C ASP A 205 -2.15 14.65 -2.56
N ARG A 206 -2.59 15.88 -2.84
CA ARG A 206 -3.68 16.55 -2.12
C ARG A 206 -4.99 15.75 -2.05
N ALA A 207 -5.25 14.85 -3.00
CA ALA A 207 -6.43 13.99 -3.02
C ALA A 207 -6.47 13.01 -1.83
N GLN A 208 -5.34 12.76 -1.16
CA GLN A 208 -5.27 11.89 0.03
C GLN A 208 -5.77 12.57 1.31
N ARG A 209 -6.20 13.84 1.28
CA ARG A 209 -6.66 14.56 2.47
C ARG A 209 -7.71 13.78 3.26
N LYS A 210 -8.77 13.31 2.60
CA LYS A 210 -9.84 12.53 3.25
C LYS A 210 -9.33 11.24 3.90
N HIS A 211 -8.32 10.61 3.31
CA HIS A 211 -7.70 9.42 3.86
C HIS A 211 -6.98 9.71 5.18
N PHE A 212 -6.18 10.79 5.25
CA PHE A 212 -5.51 11.16 6.51
C PHE A 212 -6.48 11.62 7.58
N GLU A 213 -7.57 12.31 7.22
CA GLU A 213 -8.63 12.63 8.18
C GLU A 213 -9.29 11.37 8.76
N ALA A 214 -9.57 10.37 7.90
CA ALA A 214 -10.08 9.07 8.36
C ALA A 214 -9.05 8.36 9.26
N LEU A 215 -7.76 8.34 8.89
CA LEU A 215 -6.70 7.74 9.70
C LEU A 215 -6.59 8.40 11.09
N LYS A 216 -6.56 9.73 11.14
CA LYS A 216 -6.54 10.49 12.40
C LYS A 216 -7.77 10.20 13.24
N THR A 217 -8.95 10.12 12.63
CA THR A 217 -10.19 9.80 13.34
C THR A 217 -10.14 8.40 13.94
N VAL A 218 -9.67 7.41 13.18
CA VAL A 218 -9.46 6.05 13.68
C VAL A 218 -8.47 6.01 14.83
N LEU A 219 -7.35 6.73 14.74
CA LEU A 219 -6.36 6.85 15.82
C LEU A 219 -6.97 7.44 17.10
N ARG A 220 -7.74 8.52 17.00
CA ARG A 220 -8.44 9.10 18.17
C ARG A 220 -9.41 8.10 18.79
N ARG A 221 -10.18 7.38 17.98
CA ARG A 221 -11.15 6.37 18.45
C ARG A 221 -10.50 5.20 19.19
N ILE A 222 -9.25 4.86 18.87
CA ILE A 222 -8.48 3.83 19.58
C ILE A 222 -7.58 4.39 20.70
N GLY A 223 -7.81 5.64 21.12
CA GLY A 223 -7.08 6.27 22.23
C GLY A 223 -5.66 6.74 21.89
N LYS A 224 -5.36 6.93 20.60
CA LYS A 224 -4.06 7.40 20.09
C LYS A 224 -4.15 8.84 19.58
N GLU A 225 -4.79 9.71 20.35
CA GLU A 225 -5.02 11.11 19.98
C GLU A 225 -3.72 11.89 19.81
N GLU A 226 -2.76 11.72 20.70
CA GLU A 226 -1.44 12.36 20.58
C GLU A 226 -0.75 12.00 19.27
N LEU A 227 -0.80 10.72 18.86
CA LEU A 227 -0.24 10.27 17.59
C LEU A 227 -1.00 10.87 16.39
N ALA A 228 -2.33 11.00 16.48
CA ALA A 228 -3.13 11.62 15.42
C ALA A 228 -2.71 13.08 15.15
N GLU A 229 -2.36 13.83 16.20
CA GLU A 229 -1.90 15.22 16.09
C GLU A 229 -0.48 15.35 15.51
N LYS A 230 0.37 14.34 15.71
CA LYS A 230 1.72 14.29 15.13
C LYS A 230 1.73 14.07 13.61
N ILE A 231 0.65 13.55 13.03
CA ILE A 231 0.57 13.25 11.59
C ILE A 231 0.28 14.53 10.80
N LEU A 232 1.19 14.92 9.91
CA LEU A 232 1.04 16.08 9.04
C LEU A 232 1.01 15.65 7.57
N HIS A 233 -0.10 15.96 6.89
CA HIS A 233 -0.19 15.81 5.43
C HIS A 233 0.44 17.04 4.78
N VAL A 234 1.50 16.83 4.01
CA VAL A 234 2.15 17.85 3.17
C VAL A 234 1.70 17.64 1.73
N PRO A 235 0.67 18.37 1.25
CA PRO A 235 0.05 18.10 -0.04
C PRO A 235 0.84 18.69 -1.20
N TYR A 236 0.91 17.96 -2.32
CA TYR A 236 1.29 18.52 -3.61
C TYR A 236 0.20 18.34 -4.68
N GLY A 237 0.26 19.15 -5.74
CA GLY A 237 -0.66 19.10 -6.88
C GLY A 237 -0.21 18.14 -7.99
N ARG A 238 -1.15 17.66 -8.80
CA ARG A 238 -0.83 16.80 -9.95
C ARG A 238 -0.15 17.56 -11.07
N VAL A 239 0.84 16.92 -11.68
CA VAL A 239 1.42 17.36 -12.95
C VAL A 239 0.38 17.14 -14.06
N LYS A 240 0.01 18.21 -14.76
CA LYS A 240 -0.93 18.13 -15.90
C LYS A 240 -0.21 17.56 -17.13
N GLY A 241 -0.93 16.82 -17.97
CA GLY A 241 -0.41 16.29 -19.24
C GLY A 241 0.19 14.88 -19.18
N LEU A 242 0.25 14.26 -17.99
CA LEU A 242 0.60 12.85 -17.83
C LEU A 242 -0.69 12.03 -17.64
N SER A 243 -1.24 11.51 -18.73
CA SER A 243 -2.33 10.52 -18.72
C SER A 243 -1.85 9.27 -19.43
N THR A 244 -1.85 8.14 -18.72
CA THR A 244 -1.71 6.80 -19.33
C THR A 244 -3.07 6.25 -19.80
N ARG A 245 -4.10 7.10 -19.81
CA ARG A 245 -5.42 6.87 -20.40
C ARG A 245 -5.62 7.75 -21.63
#